data_AF-A0A959KER5-F1
#
_entry.id   AF-A0A959KER5-F1
#
_cell.length_a   1.000
_cell.length_b   1.000
_cell.length_c   1.000
_cell.angle_alpha   90.00
_cell.angle_beta   90.00
_cell.angle_gamma   90.00
#
_symmetry.space_group_name_H-M   'P 1'
#
loop_
_entity.id
_entity.type
_entity.pdbx_description
1 polymer ?
#
loop_
_entity_poly.entity_id
_entity_poly.type
_entity_poly.pdbx_seq_one_letter_code
_entity_poly.pdbx_strand_id
1 'polypeptide(L)' 'MIRIDLKYQPLLLEALEELMYKVSLELDSLKGSPLSAHRQQLTKKQQELEKLQQLISHA' A
#
# COMPACT_ATOMS: atom_id res chain seq x y z
N MET A 1 -11.43 9.33 -14.38
CA MET A 1 -10.64 10.09 -13.40
C MET A 1 -11.33 9.93 -12.06
N ILE A 2 -10.70 9.25 -11.09
CA ILE A 2 -11.26 9.09 -9.75
C ILE A 2 -11.29 10.48 -9.11
N ARG A 3 -12.47 10.97 -8.75
CA ARG A 3 -12.62 12.23 -8.01
C ARG A 3 -12.75 11.87 -6.53
N ILE A 4 -11.70 12.13 -5.76
CA ILE A 4 -11.74 11.99 -4.31
C ILE A 4 -12.43 13.23 -3.76
N ASP A 5 -13.49 13.05 -2.98
CA ASP A 5 -14.05 14.14 -2.21
C ASP A 5 -13.10 14.40 -1.03
N LEU A 6 -12.55 15.62 -0.97
CA LEU A 6 -11.51 16.02 0.00
C LEU A 6 -11.89 15.70 1.44
N LYS A 7 -13.20 15.69 1.77
CA LYS A 7 -13.67 15.36 3.12
C LYS A 7 -13.35 13.92 3.54
N TYR A 8 -13.18 13.00 2.59
CA TYR A 8 -12.83 11.60 2.86
C TYR A 8 -11.33 11.34 2.77
N GLN A 9 -10.51 12.31 2.33
CA GLN A 9 -9.07 12.15 2.18
C GLN A 9 -8.39 11.63 3.45
N PRO A 10 -8.69 12.16 4.67
CA PRO A 10 -8.05 11.64 5.90
C PRO A 10 -8.40 10.17 6.17
N LEU A 11 -9.67 9.80 6.01
CA LEU A 11 -10.15 8.42 6.21
C LEU A 11 -9.50 7.45 5.21
N LEU A 12 -9.36 7.87 3.95
CA LEU A 12 -8.72 7.07 2.92
C LEU A 12 -7.23 6.87 3.20
N LEU A 13 -6.53 7.91 3.70
CA LEU A 13 -5.13 7.81 4.07
C LEU A 13 -4.93 6.90 5.29
N GLU A 14 -5.77 7.02 6.31
CA GLU A 14 -5.71 6.15 7.51
C GLU A 14 -5.90 4.67 7.14
N ALA A 15 -6.93 4.37 6.35
CA ALA A 15 -7.16 2.99 5.88
C ALA A 15 -6.00 2.48 5.02
N LEU A 16 -5.38 3.36 4.24
CA LEU A 16 -4.24 3.00 3.39
C LEU A 16 -2.98 2.73 4.21
N GLU A 17 -2.72 3.52 5.25
CA GLU A 17 -1.61 3.31 6.18
C GLU A 17 -1.72 1.95 6.87
N GLU A 18 -2.92 1.55 7.32
CA GLU A 18 -3.14 0.24 7.91
C GLU A 18 -2.86 -0.90 6.92
N LEU A 19 -3.27 -0.75 5.65
CA LEU A 19 -2.98 -1.73 4.60
C LEU A 19 -1.48 -1.82 4.28
N MET A 20 -0.79 -0.68 4.21
CA MET A 20 0.66 -0.63 4.00
C MET A 20 1.40 -1.30 5.15
N TYR A 21 0.97 -1.06 6.39
CA TYR A 21 1.53 -1.71 7.57
C TYR A 21 1.37 -3.24 7.49
N LYS A 22 0.17 -3.76 7.19
CA LYS A 22 -0.04 -5.21 7.04
C LYS A 22 0.86 -5.84 5.97
N VAL A 23 0.99 -5.19 4.80
CA VAL A 23 1.87 -5.67 3.74
C VAL A 23 3.33 -5.65 4.17
N SER A 24 3.77 -4.64 4.93
CA SER A 24 5.14 -4.60 5.46
C SER A 24 5.44 -5.75 6.42
N LEU A 25 4.49 -6.10 7.30
CA LEU A 25 4.64 -7.24 8.21
C LEU A 25 4.77 -8.56 7.45
N GLU A 26 3.94 -8.76 6.42
CA GLU A 26 4.02 -9.96 5.57
C GLU A 26 5.37 -10.03 4.83
N LEU A 27 5.84 -8.91 4.27
CA LEU A 27 7.14 -8.85 3.60
C LEU A 27 8.32 -9.09 4.55
N ASP A 28 8.25 -8.55 5.76
CA ASP A 28 9.28 -8.75 6.78
C ASP A 28 9.38 -10.22 7.20
N SER A 29 8.24 -10.93 7.27
CA SER A 29 8.21 -12.38 7.53
C SER A 29 8.93 -13.22 6.45
N LEU A 30 9.06 -12.67 5.23
CA LEU A 30 9.72 -13.30 4.07
C LEU A 30 11.14 -12.78 3.83
N LYS A 31 11.68 -11.98 4.75
CA LYS A 31 13.00 -11.38 4.63
C LYS A 31 14.10 -12.43 4.74
N GLY A 32 15.06 -12.39 3.82
CA GLY A 32 16.14 -13.38 3.72
C GLY A 32 15.71 -14.69 3.04
N SER A 33 14.41 -14.89 2.79
CA SER A 33 13.92 -16.00 1.99
C SER A 33 14.19 -15.78 0.49
N PRO A 34 14.29 -16.86 -0.32
CA PRO A 34 14.38 -16.77 -1.77
C PRO A 34 13.23 -15.93 -2.36
N LEU A 35 13.48 -15.34 -3.53
CA LEU A 35 12.50 -14.51 -4.24
C LEU A 35 11.33 -15.38 -4.76
N SER A 36 10.35 -15.65 -3.89
CA SER A 36 9.16 -16.42 -4.24
C SER A 36 8.14 -15.57 -5.01
N ALA A 37 7.26 -16.23 -5.77
CA ALA A 37 6.15 -15.57 -6.46
C ALA A 37 5.27 -14.77 -5.48
N HIS A 38 5.08 -15.28 -4.26
CA HIS A 38 4.33 -14.59 -3.21
C HIS A 38 5.03 -13.31 -2.74
N ARG A 39 6.35 -13.35 -2.51
CA ARG A 39 7.13 -12.15 -2.17
C ARG A 39 7.05 -11.10 -3.29
N GLN A 40 7.13 -11.51 -4.55
CA GLN A 40 6.98 -10.61 -5.70
C GLN A 40 5.59 -9.96 -5.75
N GLN A 41 4.52 -10.73 -5.48
CA GLN A 41 3.15 -10.22 -5.40
C GLN A 41 3.01 -9.18 -4.30
N LEU A 42 3.57 -9.44 -3.11
CA LEU A 42 3.54 -8.50 -1.99
C LEU A 42 4.33 -7.22 -2.29
N THR A 43 5.51 -7.33 -2.92
CA THR A 43 6.28 -6.15 -3.36
C THR A 43 5.50 -5.33 -4.39
N LYS A 44 4.81 -5.98 -5.34
CA LYS A 44 3.97 -5.28 -6.31
C LYS A 44 2.81 -4.57 -5.60
N LYS A 45 2.15 -5.24 -4.66
CA LYS A 45 1.06 -4.67 -3.85
C LYS A 45 1.55 -3.45 -3.05
N GLN A 46 2.73 -3.52 -2.44
CA GLN A 46 3.34 -2.38 -1.75
C GLN A 46 3.51 -1.17 -2.69
N GLN A 47 4.05 -1.38 -3.89
CA GLN A 47 4.21 -0.32 -4.90
C GLN A 47 2.88 0.29 -5.36
N GLU A 48 1.83 -0.54 -5.50
CA GLU A 48 0.49 -0.06 -5.86
C GLU A 48 -0.13 0.77 -4.74
N LEU A 49 0.07 0.39 -3.47
CA LEU A 49 -0.39 1.16 -2.32
C LEU A 49 0.35 2.49 -2.20
N GLU A 50 1.67 2.53 -2.42
CA GLU A 50 2.46 3.77 -2.43
C GLU A 50 1.97 4.74 -3.52
N LYS A 51 1.69 4.23 -4.72
CA LYS A 51 1.10 5.05 -5.80
C LYS A 51 -0.27 5.60 -5.40
N LEU A 52 -1.11 4.78 -4.77
CA LEU A 52 -2.42 5.20 -4.32
C LEU A 52 -2.31 6.27 -3.23
N GLN A 53 -1.36 6.15 -2.31
CA GLN A 53 -1.08 7.15 -1.27
C GLN A 53 -0.73 8.49 -1.92
N GLN A 54 0.21 8.49 -2.87
CA GLN A 54 0.60 9.68 -3.60
C GLN A 54 -0.58 10.32 -4.33
N LEU A 55 -1.45 9.52 -4.96
CA LEU A 55 -2.66 10.02 -5.62
C LEU A 55 -3.66 10.64 -4.65
N ILE A 56 -3.86 10.03 -3.47
CA ILE A 56 -4.81 10.55 -2.46
C ILE A 56 -4.22 11.81 -1.79
N SER A 57 -2.93 11.84 -1.49
CA SER A 57 -2.27 13.00 -0.85
C SER A 57 -2.24 14.24 -1.74
N HIS A 58 -2.28 14.09 -3.07
CA HIS A 58 -2.21 15.18 -4.05
C HIS A 58 -3.51 15.40 -4.85
N ALA A 59 -4.61 14.72 -4.48
CA ALA A 59 -5.94 14.93 -5.05
C ALA A 59 -6.66 16.13 -4.42
#